data_AF-A0A2D4NQJ2-F1
#
_entry.id   AF-A0A2D4NQJ2-F1
#
_cell.length_a   1.000
_cell.length_b   1.000
_cell.length_c   1.000
_cell.angle_alpha   90.00
_cell.angle_beta   90.00
_cell.angle_gamma   90.00
#
_symmetry.space_group_name_H-M   'P 1'
#
loop_
_entity.id
_entity.type
_entity.pdbx_description
1 polymer ?
#
loop_
_entity_poly.entity_id
_entity_poly.type
_entity_poly.pdbx_seq_one_letter_code
_entity_poly.pdbx_strand_id
1 'polypeptide(L)'
;LVEVMANILAEALEITIEKMKDGMDETFHVFTRYSMRNKLPRKVRIRFIKKTIKSQILQATREKILKYKEKEIMVLKQIPRRIRKIREYLFLTKELLKRGINYRWLIPEGLLFTWQEQRH
;
A
#
# COMPACT_ATOMS: atom_id res chain seq x y z
N LEU A 1 -16.93 10.05 5.77
CA LEU A 1 -15.60 9.38 5.65
C LEU A 1 -15.07 9.43 4.23
N VAL A 2 -15.89 9.08 3.23
CA VAL A 2 -15.56 9.19 1.80
C VAL A 2 -14.97 10.56 1.46
N GLU A 3 -15.63 11.64 1.86
CA GLU A 3 -15.22 13.01 1.54
C GLU A 3 -13.87 13.41 2.13
N VAL A 4 -13.61 13.09 3.39
CA VAL A 4 -12.31 13.36 4.03
C VAL A 4 -11.19 12.58 3.34
N MET A 5 -11.44 11.31 2.98
CA MET A 5 -10.46 10.48 2.30
C MET A 5 -10.23 10.93 0.85
N ALA A 6 -11.29 11.34 0.16
CA ALA A 6 -11.21 11.89 -1.18
C ALA A 6 -10.37 13.17 -1.16
N ASN A 7 -10.54 14.06 -0.18
CA ASN A 7 -9.74 15.29 -0.07
C ASN A 7 -8.25 14.99 0.12
N ILE A 8 -7.89 14.09 1.04
CA ILE A 8 -6.48 13.73 1.30
C ILE A 8 -5.83 13.11 0.06
N LEU A 9 -6.56 12.23 -0.64
CA LEU A 9 -6.04 11.54 -1.82
C LEU A 9 -6.03 12.44 -3.07
N ALA A 10 -6.98 13.35 -3.19
CA ALA A 10 -7.03 14.36 -4.25
C ALA A 10 -5.86 15.33 -4.14
N GLU A 11 -5.54 15.79 -2.93
CA GLU A 11 -4.36 16.63 -2.65
C GLU A 11 -3.04 15.88 -2.97
N ALA A 12 -3.00 14.57 -2.72
CA ALA A 12 -1.83 13.75 -3.04
C ALA A 12 -1.57 13.57 -4.54
N LEU A 13 -2.63 13.59 -5.34
CA LEU A 13 -2.58 13.35 -6.79
C LEU A 13 -2.78 14.61 -7.63
N GLU A 14 -3.07 15.75 -6.99
CA GLU A 14 -3.43 17.02 -7.66
C GLU A 14 -4.63 16.87 -8.62
N ILE A 15 -5.61 16.04 -8.23
CA ILE A 15 -6.83 15.78 -9.00
C ILE A 15 -8.03 16.45 -8.32
N THR A 16 -9.11 16.72 -9.06
CA THR A 16 -10.38 17.18 -8.48
C THR A 16 -11.01 16.15 -7.55
N ILE A 17 -11.65 16.62 -6.47
CA ILE A 17 -12.29 15.77 -5.44
C ILE A 17 -13.38 14.87 -6.05
N GLU A 18 -14.11 15.36 -7.04
CA GLU A 18 -15.18 14.63 -7.74
C GLU A 18 -14.64 13.39 -8.47
N LYS A 19 -13.59 13.55 -9.27
CA LYS A 19 -12.92 12.42 -9.95
C LYS A 19 -12.39 11.38 -8.95
N MET A 20 -11.96 11.84 -7.78
CA MET A 20 -11.49 10.96 -6.72
C MET A 20 -12.65 10.19 -6.08
N LYS A 21 -13.79 10.85 -5.83
CA LYS A 21 -15.02 10.22 -5.32
C LYS A 21 -15.54 9.16 -6.30
N ASP A 22 -15.57 9.46 -7.59
CA ASP A 22 -16.01 8.52 -8.63
C ASP A 22 -15.12 7.26 -8.72
N GLY A 23 -13.85 7.37 -8.34
CA GLY A 23 -12.92 6.24 -8.31
C GLY A 23 -13.04 5.34 -7.08
N MET A 24 -13.72 5.80 -6.03
CA MET A 24 -13.88 5.10 -4.75
C MET A 24 -15.19 4.33 -4.74
N ASP A 25 -15.10 3.04 -4.43
CA ASP A 25 -16.27 2.15 -4.37
C ASP A 25 -16.78 2.07 -2.92
N GLU A 26 -16.00 1.42 -2.04
CA GLU A 26 -16.34 1.25 -0.64
C GLU A 26 -15.29 1.88 0.26
N THR A 27 -15.71 2.59 1.31
CA THR A 27 -14.81 3.09 2.35
C THR A 27 -15.34 2.74 3.74
N PHE A 28 -14.53 2.07 4.55
CA PHE A 28 -14.94 1.66 5.88
C PHE A 28 -13.78 1.58 6.88
N HIS A 29 -14.10 1.74 8.16
CA HIS A 29 -13.17 1.49 9.26
C HIS A 29 -13.04 -0.02 9.50
N VAL A 30 -11.81 -0.48 9.68
CA VAL A 30 -11.52 -1.85 10.07
C VAL A 30 -11.47 -1.92 11.58
N PHE A 31 -12.45 -2.63 12.15
CA PHE A 31 -12.48 -2.95 13.57
C PHE A 31 -11.57 -4.15 13.85
N THR A 32 -10.48 -3.91 14.57
CA THR A 32 -9.63 -5.00 15.07
C THR A 32 -9.63 -4.98 16.60
N ARG A 33 -9.72 -6.17 17.23
CA ARG A 33 -9.56 -6.27 18.70
C ARG A 33 -8.23 -5.68 19.16
N TYR A 34 -7.19 -5.82 18.33
CA TYR A 34 -5.87 -5.23 18.57
C TYR A 34 -5.92 -3.71 18.72
N SER A 35 -6.57 -2.99 17.79
CA SER A 35 -6.68 -1.53 17.87
C SER A 35 -7.45 -1.08 19.11
N MET A 36 -8.48 -1.83 19.52
CA MET A 36 -9.26 -1.50 20.73
C MET A 36 -8.44 -1.73 22.00
N ARG A 37 -7.76 -2.87 22.12
CA ARG A 37 -6.92 -3.19 23.28
C ARG A 37 -5.77 -2.21 23.46
N ASN A 38 -5.15 -1.79 22.37
CA ASN A 38 -3.96 -0.95 22.39
C ASN A 38 -4.26 0.56 22.21
N LYS A 39 -5.54 0.96 22.22
CA LYS A 39 -5.98 2.36 22.03
C LYS A 39 -5.37 3.02 20.76
N LEU A 40 -5.23 2.24 19.68
CA LEU A 40 -4.68 2.71 18.40
C LEU A 40 -5.77 3.28 17.49
N PRO A 41 -5.43 4.26 16.63
CA PRO A 41 -6.37 4.76 15.64
C PRO A 41 -6.83 3.64 14.70
N ARG A 42 -8.12 3.67 14.36
CA ARG A 42 -8.75 2.65 13.50
C ARG A 42 -8.23 2.79 12.08
N LYS A 43 -7.86 1.67 11.47
CA LYS A 43 -7.44 1.63 10.05
C LYS A 43 -8.64 1.88 9.15
N VAL A 44 -8.43 2.58 8.04
CA VAL A 44 -9.44 2.75 7.00
C VAL A 44 -9.07 1.89 5.81
N ARG A 45 -10.04 1.15 5.29
CA ARG A 45 -9.93 0.43 4.02
C ARG A 45 -10.76 1.14 2.98
N ILE A 46 -10.14 1.32 1.82
CA ILE A 46 -10.74 1.92 0.63
C ILE A 46 -10.64 0.88 -0.47
N ARG A 47 -11.78 0.52 -1.05
CA ARG A 47 -11.87 -0.23 -2.30
C ARG A 47 -11.97 0.78 -3.43
N PHE A 48 -11.13 0.61 -4.44
CA PHE A 48 -11.14 1.43 -5.65
C PHE A 48 -11.70 0.62 -6.80
N ILE A 49 -12.45 1.29 -7.68
CA ILE A 49 -13.01 0.68 -8.90
C ILE A 49 -11.87 0.31 -9.86
N LYS A 50 -10.97 1.27 -10.12
CA LYS A 50 -9.85 1.08 -11.04
C LYS A 50 -8.55 0.76 -10.30
N LYS A 51 -7.84 -0.27 -10.76
CA LYS A 51 -6.51 -0.65 -10.26
C LYS A 51 -5.44 0.42 -10.56
N THR A 52 -5.63 1.22 -11.61
CA THR A 52 -4.71 2.30 -12.01
C THR A 52 -4.57 3.36 -10.92
N ILE A 53 -5.69 3.86 -10.41
CA ILE A 53 -5.76 4.86 -9.32
C ILE A 53 -5.03 4.33 -8.08
N LYS A 54 -5.29 3.07 -7.70
CA LYS A 54 -4.61 2.42 -6.57
C LYS A 54 -3.08 2.37 -6.75
N SER A 55 -2.60 2.10 -7.97
CA SER A 55 -1.16 2.06 -8.26
C SER A 55 -0.53 3.45 -8.22
N GLN A 56 -1.21 4.46 -8.78
CA GLN A 56 -0.77 5.86 -8.72
C GLN A 56 -0.66 6.36 -7.28
N ILE A 57 -1.66 6.08 -6.43
CA ILE A 57 -1.62 6.45 -5.00
C ILE A 57 -0.41 5.78 -4.30
N LEU A 58 -0.16 4.50 -4.57
CA LEU A 58 0.97 3.78 -3.97
C LEU A 58 2.31 4.32 -4.45
N GLN A 59 2.39 4.87 -5.66
CA GLN A 59 3.59 5.53 -6.15
C GLN A 59 3.75 6.92 -5.52
N ALA A 60 2.69 7.74 -5.54
CA ALA A 60 2.68 9.07 -4.92
C ALA A 60 3.04 9.02 -3.42
N THR A 61 2.59 8.00 -2.68
CA THR A 61 2.95 7.84 -1.25
C THR A 61 4.44 7.50 -1.04
N ARG A 62 5.12 6.93 -2.04
CA ARG A 62 6.57 6.69 -1.95
C ARG A 62 7.38 7.96 -2.15
N GLU A 63 6.87 8.85 -3.00
CA GLU A 63 7.52 10.10 -3.36
C GLU A 63 7.19 11.22 -2.35
N LYS A 64 5.95 11.26 -1.85
CA LYS A 64 5.43 12.29 -0.95
C LYS A 64 4.82 11.67 0.32
N ILE A 65 5.23 12.18 1.47
CA ILE A 65 4.62 11.82 2.75
C ILE A 65 3.24 12.47 2.83
N LEU A 66 2.20 11.66 3.00
CA LEU A 66 0.84 12.17 3.18
C LEU A 66 0.66 12.66 4.61
N LYS A 67 0.15 13.89 4.75
CA LYS A 67 -0.15 14.50 6.04
C LYS A 67 -1.62 14.88 6.10
N TYR A 68 -2.24 14.67 7.25
CA TYR A 68 -3.59 15.15 7.55
C TYR A 68 -3.60 15.75 8.94
N LYS A 69 -3.97 17.03 9.03
CA LYS A 69 -3.95 17.78 10.30
C LYS A 69 -2.62 17.59 11.04
N GLU A 70 -1.51 17.78 10.32
CA GLU A 70 -0.12 17.66 10.81
C GLU A 70 0.32 16.24 11.20
N LYS A 71 -0.56 15.25 11.11
CA LYS A 71 -0.22 13.83 11.37
C LYS A 71 0.10 13.11 10.08
N GLU A 72 1.18 12.35 10.10
CA GLU A 72 1.58 11.52 8.97
C GLU A 72 0.65 10.33 8.81
N ILE A 73 0.24 10.08 7.56
CA ILE A 73 -0.57 8.94 7.18
C ILE A 73 0.30 7.96 6.40
N MET A 74 0.39 6.73 6.92
CA MET A 74 0.92 5.61 6.16
C MET A 74 -0.17 4.94 5.32
N VAL A 75 0.06 4.90 4.01
CA VAL A 75 -0.78 4.13 3.07
C VAL A 75 -0.11 2.79 2.77
N LEU A 76 -0.85 1.70 2.97
CA LEU A 76 -0.37 0.34 2.74
C LEU A 76 -1.31 -0.41 1.80
N LYS A 77 -0.73 -1.17 0.86
CA LYS A 77 -1.49 -2.11 0.04
C LYS A 77 -2.01 -3.25 0.93
N GLN A 78 -3.33 -3.47 0.91
CA GLN A 78 -3.91 -4.66 1.56
C GLN A 78 -3.47 -5.93 0.81
N ILE A 79 -2.79 -6.82 1.54
CA ILE A 79 -2.36 -8.14 1.05
C ILE A 79 -3.13 -9.20 1.85
N PRO A 80 -3.74 -10.20 1.19
CA PRO A 80 -4.35 -11.35 1.86
C PRO A 80 -3.37 -12.07 2.79
N ARG A 81 -3.86 -12.58 3.92
CA ARG A 81 -3.01 -13.26 4.91
C ARG A 81 -2.32 -14.52 4.36
N ARG A 82 -2.99 -15.26 3.45
CA ARG A 82 -2.43 -16.44 2.80
C ARG A 82 -1.11 -16.10 2.08
N ILE A 83 -1.15 -15.09 1.21
CA ILE A 83 0.01 -14.57 0.47
C ILE A 83 1.09 -14.03 1.42
N ARG A 84 0.70 -13.39 2.53
CA ARG A 84 1.70 -12.89 3.52
C ARG A 84 2.50 -14.02 4.19
N LYS A 85 1.90 -15.20 4.37
CA LYS A 85 2.56 -16.36 4.97
C LYS A 85 3.51 -17.06 4.01
N ILE A 86 3.22 -17.06 2.71
CA ILE A 86 4.01 -17.70 1.62
C ILE A 86 5.33 -16.95 1.32
N ARG A 87 5.78 -16.03 2.19
CA ARG A 87 7.13 -15.46 2.10
C ARG A 87 8.18 -16.49 2.57
N GLU A 88 8.12 -17.70 2.02
CA GLU A 88 8.98 -18.85 2.32
C GLU A 88 10.42 -18.60 1.85
N TYR A 89 10.61 -17.77 0.83
CA TYR A 89 11.92 -17.33 0.33
C TYR A 89 12.61 -16.25 1.19
N LEU A 90 12.26 -16.16 2.47
CA LEU A 90 12.86 -15.18 3.39
C LEU A 90 14.38 -15.39 3.51
N PHE A 91 14.83 -16.65 3.41
CA PHE A 91 16.25 -16.98 3.36
C PHE A 91 16.94 -16.39 2.11
N LEU A 92 16.35 -16.55 0.92
CA LEU A 92 16.88 -15.98 -0.33
C LEU A 92 16.97 -14.46 -0.26
N THR A 93 15.93 -13.78 0.27
CA THR A 93 15.99 -12.32 0.38
C THR A 93 17.12 -11.83 1.29
N LYS A 94 17.46 -12.58 2.35
CA LYS A 94 18.61 -12.25 3.20
C LYS A 94 19.93 -12.41 2.45
N GLU A 95 20.07 -13.46 1.63
CA GLU A 95 21.26 -13.65 0.80
C GLU A 95 21.40 -12.60 -0.30
N LEU A 96 20.30 -12.27 -1.00
CA LEU A 96 20.30 -11.23 -2.02
C LEU A 96 20.66 -9.86 -1.43
N LEU A 97 20.12 -9.53 -0.25
CA LEU A 97 20.50 -8.31 0.48
C LEU A 97 21.98 -8.28 0.84
N LYS A 98 22.54 -9.40 1.35
CA LYS A 98 23.98 -9.49 1.67
C LYS A 98 24.87 -9.25 0.45
N ARG A 99 24.41 -9.69 -0.73
CA ARG A 99 25.13 -9.53 -2.00
C ARG A 99 24.85 -8.18 -2.69
N GLY A 100 24.07 -7.30 -2.09
CA GLY A 100 23.71 -6.00 -2.69
C GLY A 100 22.80 -6.10 -3.92
N ILE A 101 22.12 -7.23 -4.12
CA ILE A 101 21.27 -7.48 -5.28
C ILE A 101 19.88 -6.90 -5.03
N ASN A 102 19.43 -6.07 -5.96
CA ASN A 102 18.05 -5.56 -5.95
C ASN A 102 17.07 -6.69 -6.30
N TYR A 103 16.07 -6.87 -5.44
CA TYR A 103 14.97 -7.79 -5.67
C TYR A 103 13.61 -7.10 -5.51
N ARG A 104 12.60 -7.64 -6.18
CA ARG A 104 11.22 -7.20 -6.10
C ARG A 104 10.32 -8.41 -5.91
N TRP A 105 9.48 -8.36 -4.87
CA TRP A 105 8.43 -9.37 -4.70
C TRP A 105 7.35 -9.22 -5.76
N LEU A 106 7.10 -10.29 -6.51
CA LEU A 106 5.89 -10.45 -7.32
C LEU A 106 4.78 -11.04 -6.44
N ILE A 107 3.54 -10.63 -6.69
CA ILE A 107 2.35 -11.08 -5.96
C ILE A 107 1.46 -11.79 -7.00
N PRO A 108 0.97 -13.02 -6.76
CA PRO A 108 0.89 -13.73 -5.48
C PRO A 108 2.14 -14.51 -5.05
N GLU A 109 2.95 -15.00 -5.98
CA GLU A 109 4.18 -15.76 -5.71
C GLU A 109 5.27 -15.32 -6.71
N GLY A 110 6.53 -15.35 -6.29
CA GLY A 110 7.69 -15.01 -7.12
C GLY A 110 8.56 -13.89 -6.56
N LEU A 111 9.86 -14.02 -6.80
CA LEU A 111 10.88 -13.04 -6.46
C LEU A 111 11.60 -12.67 -7.74
N LEU A 112 11.41 -11.45 -8.21
CA LEU A 112 12.11 -10.95 -9.38
C LEU A 112 13.44 -10.34 -8.93
N PHE A 113 14.55 -10.80 -9.46
CA PHE A 113 15.85 -10.18 -9.21
C PHE A 113 16.72 -10.19 -10.46
N THR A 114 17.70 -9.29 -10.49
CA THR A 114 18.68 -9.22 -11.58
C THR A 114 20.00 -9.79 -11.11
N TRP A 115 20.47 -10.83 -11.78
CA TRP A 115 21.75 -11.48 -11.51
C TRP A 115 22.51 -11.63 -12.81
N GLN A 116 23.78 -11.22 -12.86
CA GLN A 116 24.60 -11.27 -14.09
C GLN A 116 23.88 -10.68 -15.31
N GLU A 117 23.26 -9.50 -15.15
CA GLU A 117 22.50 -8.79 -16.20
C GLU A 117 21.25 -9.54 -16.72
N GLN A 118 20.94 -10.72 -16.19
CA GLN A 118 19.73 -11.47 -16.50
C GLN A 118 18.64 -11.27 -15.44
N ARG A 119 17.38 -11.21 -15.90
CA ARG A 119 16.20 -11.15 -15.04
C ARG A 119 15.72 -12.55 -14.73
N HIS A 120 15.63 -12.88 -13.44
CA HIS A 120 15.10 -14.13 -12.91
C HIS A 120 13.87 -13.86 -12.05
#